data_AF-A0A3S5DCW6-F1
#
_entry.id   AF-A0A3S5DCW6-F1
#
_cell.length_a   1.000
_cell.length_b   1.000
_cell.length_c   1.000
_cell.angle_alpha   90.00
_cell.angle_beta   90.00
_cell.angle_gamma   90.00
#
_symmetry.space_group_name_H-M   'P 1'
#
loop_
_entity.id
_entity.type
_entity.pdbx_description
1 polymer ?
#
loop_
_entity_poly.entity_id
_entity_poly.type
_entity_poly.pdbx_seq_one_letter_code
_entity_poly.pdbx_strand_id
1 'polypeptide(L)'
;MNLANSTDGNGRYIFAGYKTEAAPFDQATGGYHGGEKSVTQQVDSARTMVIGHTGAQIFNSITSNAVPEPDGSDSEKNLFVMLDTAIAALKTRWKAMTWKKKRPLPPLIKPIAA
;
A
#
# COMPACT_ATOMS: atom_id res chain seq x y z
N MET A 1 2.14 -7.97 1.56
CA MET A 1 3.46 -7.40 1.90
C MET A 1 4.64 -8.34 1.68
N ASN A 2 4.44 -9.67 1.69
CA ASN A 2 5.54 -10.65 1.52
C ASN A 2 6.44 -10.41 0.30
N LEU A 3 5.88 -9.98 -0.84
CA LEU A 3 6.67 -9.66 -2.04
C LEU A 3 7.57 -8.44 -1.84
N ALA A 4 7.12 -7.41 -1.12
CA ALA A 4 7.92 -6.23 -0.87
C ALA A 4 9.03 -6.48 0.17
N ASN A 5 8.83 -7.49 1.02
CA ASN A 5 9.83 -8.04 1.93
C ASN A 5 10.50 -9.33 1.36
N SER A 6 10.56 -9.48 0.04
CA SER A 6 11.24 -10.63 -0.58
C SER A 6 12.74 -10.65 -0.30
N THR A 7 13.27 -11.84 -0.11
CA THR A 7 14.69 -12.10 0.05
C THR A 7 15.24 -12.91 -1.12
N ASP A 8 16.54 -12.83 -1.37
CA ASP A 8 17.24 -13.76 -2.24
C ASP A 8 17.47 -15.12 -1.55
N GLY A 9 18.18 -16.04 -2.24
CA GLY A 9 18.51 -17.36 -1.70
C GLY A 9 19.40 -17.35 -0.45
N ASN A 10 20.03 -16.21 -0.13
CA ASN A 10 20.86 -16.02 1.05
C ASN A 10 20.13 -15.28 2.18
N GLY A 11 18.82 -15.02 2.03
CA GLY A 11 18.02 -14.30 3.02
C GLY A 11 18.23 -12.79 3.02
N ARG A 12 18.87 -12.21 1.99
CA ARG A 12 19.06 -10.75 1.86
C ARG A 12 17.85 -10.11 1.23
N TYR A 13 17.32 -9.05 1.85
CA TYR A 13 16.16 -8.34 1.32
C TYR A 13 16.49 -7.60 0.02
N ILE A 14 15.82 -7.97 -1.08
CA ILE A 14 16.18 -7.50 -2.44
C ILE A 14 15.70 -6.09 -2.75
N PHE A 15 14.71 -5.59 -2.02
CA PHE A 15 14.17 -4.23 -2.16
C PHE A 15 14.66 -3.28 -1.04
N ALA A 16 15.67 -3.68 -0.27
CA ALA A 16 16.18 -2.87 0.83
C ALA A 16 17.36 -1.94 0.45
N GLY A 17 17.69 -1.83 -0.85
CA GLY A 17 18.90 -1.14 -1.27
C GLY A 17 20.13 -1.81 -0.63
N TYR A 18 21.02 -1.02 -0.02
CA TYR A 18 22.17 -1.56 0.71
C TYR A 18 21.84 -2.04 2.15
N LYS A 19 20.62 -1.84 2.67
CA LYS A 19 20.22 -2.25 4.03
C LYS A 19 19.59 -3.65 4.06
N THR A 20 20.30 -4.64 3.55
CA THR A 20 19.73 -5.96 3.23
C THR A 20 19.50 -6.91 4.43
N GLU A 21 19.87 -6.50 5.64
CA GLU A 21 19.80 -7.31 6.87
C GLU A 21 18.44 -7.23 7.58
N ALA A 22 17.59 -6.26 7.22
CA ALA A 22 16.31 -6.01 7.89
C ALA A 22 15.19 -5.84 6.87
N ALA A 23 13.97 -6.23 7.27
CA ALA A 23 12.80 -6.12 6.41
C ALA A 23 12.58 -4.65 6.00
N PRO A 24 12.51 -4.35 4.69
CA PRO A 24 12.39 -2.98 4.23
C PRO A 24 11.00 -2.36 4.47
N PHE A 25 9.96 -3.17 4.65
CA PHE A 25 8.60 -2.69 4.90
C PHE A 25 8.04 -3.18 6.22
N ASP A 26 7.46 -2.25 6.99
CA ASP A 26 6.68 -2.57 8.18
C ASP A 26 5.37 -3.28 7.81
N GLN A 27 5.08 -4.37 8.51
CA GLN A 27 3.96 -5.26 8.18
C GLN A 27 2.58 -4.65 8.50
N ALA A 28 2.51 -3.70 9.43
CA ALA A 28 1.26 -3.11 9.88
C ALA A 28 0.87 -1.87 9.08
N THR A 29 1.86 -1.06 8.68
CA THR A 29 1.66 0.25 8.05
C THR A 29 2.09 0.30 6.60
N GLY A 30 2.96 -0.62 6.16
CA GLY A 30 3.58 -0.55 4.84
C GLY A 30 4.60 0.58 4.71
N GLY A 31 5.06 1.15 5.82
CA GLY A 31 6.13 2.13 5.84
C GLY A 31 7.44 1.53 5.32
N TYR A 32 8.15 2.27 4.44
CA TYR A 32 9.46 1.87 3.94
C TYR A 32 10.58 2.36 4.85
N HIS A 33 11.46 1.46 5.27
CA HIS A 33 12.60 1.72 6.16
C HIS A 33 13.94 1.20 5.62
N GLY A 34 13.97 0.77 4.35
CA GLY A 34 15.17 0.30 3.68
C GLY A 34 16.19 1.41 3.35
N GLY A 35 17.14 1.10 2.47
CA GLY A 35 18.12 2.04 1.95
C GLY A 35 17.54 2.92 0.84
N GLU A 36 17.89 4.20 0.83
CA GLU A 36 17.41 5.15 -0.19
C GLU A 36 18.17 5.08 -1.51
N LYS A 37 19.40 4.53 -1.48
CA LYS A 37 20.24 4.39 -2.68
C LYS A 37 20.01 3.03 -3.32
N SER A 38 19.71 3.03 -4.62
CA SER A 38 19.67 1.82 -5.44
C SER A 38 21.04 1.14 -5.45
N VAL A 39 21.03 -0.18 -5.54
CA VAL A 39 22.27 -0.96 -5.65
C VAL A 39 22.78 -0.84 -7.08
N THR A 40 24.04 -0.41 -7.21
CA THR A 40 24.71 -0.27 -8.50
C THR A 40 25.93 -1.17 -8.59
N GLN A 41 26.23 -1.60 -9.82
CA GLN A 41 27.40 -2.42 -10.12
C GLN A 41 28.07 -1.93 -11.41
N GLN A 42 29.40 -1.84 -11.37
CA GLN A 42 30.19 -1.56 -12.57
C GLN A 42 30.28 -2.83 -13.41
N VAL A 43 29.83 -2.76 -14.67
CA VAL A 43 29.76 -3.91 -15.60
C VAL A 43 30.79 -3.82 -16.73
N ASP A 44 31.42 -2.66 -16.89
CA ASP A 44 32.51 -2.38 -17.82
C ASP A 44 33.31 -1.16 -17.30
N SER A 45 34.49 -0.92 -17.86
CA SER A 45 35.38 0.21 -17.59
C SER A 45 34.69 1.58 -17.56
N ALA A 46 33.61 1.77 -18.32
CA ALA A 46 32.89 3.02 -18.44
C ALA A 46 31.40 2.97 -18.05
N ARG A 47 30.87 1.82 -17.60
CA ARG A 47 29.43 1.64 -17.38
C ARG A 47 29.11 1.12 -15.99
N THR A 48 28.29 1.87 -15.27
CA THR A 48 27.67 1.47 -14.00
C THR A 48 26.17 1.25 -14.22
N MET A 49 25.68 0.06 -13.91
CA MET A 49 24.27 -0.31 -14.03
C MET A 49 23.61 -0.39 -12.66
N VAL A 50 22.34 0.02 -12.60
CA VAL A 50 21.48 -0.23 -11.44
C VAL A 50 21.02 -1.69 -11.50
N ILE A 51 21.35 -2.46 -10.47
CA ILE A 51 21.03 -3.89 -10.38
C ILE A 51 19.94 -4.20 -9.35
N GLY A 52 19.65 -3.25 -8.45
CA GLY A 52 18.62 -3.39 -7.43
C GLY A 52 17.92 -2.07 -7.17
N HIS A 53 16.65 -1.98 -7.56
CA HIS A 53 15.81 -0.84 -7.20
C HIS A 53 15.39 -0.93 -5.73
N THR A 54 15.24 0.22 -5.08
CA THR A 54 14.78 0.27 -3.70
C THR A 54 13.28 0.00 -3.64
N GLY A 55 12.81 -0.47 -2.50
CA GLY A 55 11.39 -0.66 -2.24
C GLY A 55 10.63 0.67 -2.35
N ALA A 56 11.25 1.80 -2.01
CA ALA A 56 10.65 3.11 -2.23
C ALA A 56 10.37 3.36 -3.72
N GLN A 57 11.31 3.04 -4.62
CA GLN A 57 11.12 3.19 -6.06
C GLN A 57 10.00 2.28 -6.60
N ILE A 58 9.78 1.10 -6.00
CA ILE A 58 8.82 0.11 -6.53
C ILE A 58 7.42 0.24 -5.90
N PHE A 59 7.34 0.49 -4.59
CA PHE A 59 6.08 0.43 -3.84
C PHE A 59 5.68 1.75 -3.17
N ASN A 60 6.56 2.77 -3.21
CA ASN A 60 6.31 4.09 -2.63
C ASN A 60 6.62 5.22 -3.63
N SER A 61 6.34 4.98 -4.92
CA SER A 61 6.52 5.97 -5.97
C SER A 61 5.48 5.82 -7.06
N ILE A 62 5.20 6.92 -7.76
CA ILE A 62 4.35 6.97 -8.94
C ILE A 62 5.12 7.65 -10.07
N THR A 63 4.78 7.31 -11.29
CA THR A 63 5.41 7.85 -12.50
C THR A 63 4.85 9.23 -12.85
N SER A 64 5.55 9.97 -13.72
CA SER A 64 5.14 11.32 -14.14
C SER A 64 3.83 11.37 -14.94
N ASN A 65 3.33 10.22 -15.40
CA ASN A 65 2.03 10.07 -16.07
C ASN A 65 0.90 9.66 -15.11
N ALA A 66 1.11 9.76 -13.79
CA ALA A 66 0.03 9.53 -12.82
C ALA A 66 -1.12 10.52 -13.03
N VAL A 67 -2.35 10.04 -12.86
CA VAL A 67 -3.54 10.89 -12.90
C VAL A 67 -3.60 11.68 -11.59
N PRO A 68 -3.65 13.02 -11.64
CA PRO A 68 -3.70 13.84 -10.43
C PRO A 68 -5.04 13.67 -9.71
N GLU A 69 -5.03 13.92 -8.39
CA GLU A 69 -6.27 13.92 -7.61
C GLU A 69 -7.22 15.02 -8.10
N PRO A 70 -8.54 14.78 -8.17
CA PRO A 70 -9.50 15.76 -8.69
C PRO A 70 -9.53 17.08 -7.90
N ASP A 71 -9.14 17.05 -6.63
CA ASP A 71 -9.08 18.22 -5.74
C ASP A 71 -7.71 18.93 -5.77
N GLY A 72 -6.76 18.43 -6.56
CA GLY A 72 -5.41 18.97 -6.66
C GLY A 72 -4.51 18.66 -5.46
N SER A 73 -4.91 17.74 -4.58
CA SER A 73 -4.06 17.25 -3.49
C SER A 73 -2.94 16.34 -3.99
N ASP A 74 -1.93 16.12 -3.14
CA ASP A 74 -0.83 15.20 -3.45
C ASP A 74 -1.36 13.77 -3.60
N SER A 75 -1.04 13.11 -4.71
CA SER A 75 -1.40 11.70 -4.91
C SER A 75 -0.69 10.79 -3.90
N GLU A 76 -1.43 9.81 -3.40
CA GLU A 76 -0.85 8.72 -2.61
C GLU A 76 0.20 7.98 -3.46
N LYS A 77 1.31 7.59 -2.84
CA LYS A 77 2.43 6.89 -3.51
C LYS A 77 2.66 5.50 -2.96
N ASN A 78 2.23 5.25 -1.73
CA ASN A 78 2.39 3.98 -1.06
C ASN A 78 1.26 3.02 -1.43
N LEU A 79 1.62 1.95 -2.15
CA LEU A 79 0.67 0.93 -2.59
C LEU A 79 -0.11 0.31 -1.42
N PHE A 80 0.51 0.19 -0.24
CA PHE A 80 -0.12 -0.42 0.92
C PHE A 80 -1.17 0.49 1.55
N VAL A 81 -0.92 1.79 1.60
CA VAL A 81 -1.90 2.78 2.07
C VAL A 81 -3.12 2.81 1.14
N MET A 82 -2.91 2.74 -0.17
CA MET A 82 -4.01 2.64 -1.13
C MET A 82 -4.90 1.40 -0.88
N LEU A 83 -4.27 0.24 -0.63
CA LEU A 83 -5.01 -1.00 -0.37
C LEU A 83 -5.73 -0.95 0.98
N ASP A 84 -5.09 -0.46 2.04
CA ASP A 84 -5.67 -0.41 3.38
C ASP A 84 -6.85 0.55 3.46
N THR A 85 -6.75 1.72 2.82
CA THR A 85 -7.85 2.69 2.74
C THR A 85 -9.04 2.11 1.98
N ALA A 86 -8.82 1.44 0.84
CA ALA A 86 -9.87 0.76 0.09
C ALA A 86 -10.53 -0.37 0.90
N ILE A 87 -9.74 -1.20 1.59
CA ILE A 87 -10.23 -2.28 2.46
C ILE A 87 -11.07 -1.71 3.61
N ALA A 88 -10.62 -0.63 4.25
CA ALA A 88 -11.34 0.02 5.33
C ALA A 88 -12.69 0.57 4.87
N ALA A 89 -12.73 1.22 3.70
CA ALA A 89 -13.96 1.71 3.10
C ALA A 89 -14.95 0.56 2.81
N LEU A 90 -14.47 -0.54 2.23
CA LEU A 90 -15.30 -1.72 1.93
C LEU A 90 -15.86 -2.37 3.19
N LYS A 91 -15.05 -2.54 4.24
CA LYS A 91 -15.49 -3.10 5.53
C LYS A 91 -16.55 -2.23 6.20
N THR A 92 -16.38 -0.91 6.17
CA THR A 92 -17.35 0.04 6.74
C THR A 92 -18.69 -0.04 6.01
N ARG A 93 -18.66 -0.03 4.67
CA ARG A 93 -19.86 -0.13 3.84
C ARG A 93 -20.59 -1.46 4.04
N TRP A 94 -19.85 -2.57 4.12
CA TRP A 94 -20.43 -3.89 4.40
C TRP A 94 -21.13 -3.94 5.78
N LYS A 95 -20.48 -3.42 6.83
CA LYS A 95 -21.09 -3.34 8.17
C LYS A 95 -22.37 -2.50 8.16
N ALA A 96 -22.38 -1.36 7.47
CA ALA A 96 -23.58 -0.53 7.34
C ALA A 96 -24.73 -1.26 6.61
N MET A 97 -24.41 -2.00 5.54
CA MET A 97 -25.41 -2.76 4.78
C MET A 97 -26.01 -3.92 5.60
N THR A 98 -25.18 -4.66 6.33
CA THR A 98 -25.66 -5.75 7.20
C THR A 98 -26.47 -5.24 8.39
N TRP A 99 -26.11 -4.10 8.98
CA TRP A 99 -26.91 -3.44 10.00
C TRP A 99 -28.28 -3.02 9.48
N LYS A 100 -28.34 -2.40 8.28
CA LYS A 100 -29.61 -1.99 7.64
C LYS A 100 -30.58 -3.16 7.41
N LYS A 101 -30.05 -4.35 7.07
CA LYS A 101 -30.86 -5.58 6.88
C LYS A 101 -31.42 -6.16 8.18
N LYS A 102 -30.75 -5.90 9.33
CA LYS A 102 -31.14 -6.43 10.65
C LYS A 102 -31.99 -5.48 11.49
N ARG A 103 -32.26 -4.27 10.99
CA ARG A 103 -33.12 -3.32 11.72
C ARG A 103 -34.56 -3.85 11.78
N PRO A 104 -35.17 -3.93 12.98
CA PRO A 104 -36.60 -4.22 13.06
C PRO A 104 -37.38 -3.12 12.32
N LEU A 105 -38.42 -3.53 11.59
CA LEU A 105 -39.36 -2.60 10.96
C LEU A 105 -39.94 -1.69 12.05
N PRO A 106 -40.09 -0.37 11.80
CA PRO A 106 -40.78 0.49 12.73
C PRO A 106 -42.19 -0.07 12.98
N PRO A 107 -42.71 0.02 14.21
CA PRO A 107 -44.04 -0.48 14.50
C PRO A 107 -45.05 0.23 13.59
N LEU A 108 -45.94 -0.55 12.96
CA LEU A 108 -47.10 -0.03 12.24
C LEU A 108 -47.87 0.86 13.21
N ILE A 109 -47.99 2.15 12.89
CA ILE A 109 -48.85 3.08 13.62
C ILE A 109 -50.25 2.48 13.57
N LYS A 110 -50.77 2.05 14.73
CA LYS A 110 -52.13 1.51 14.80
C LYS A 110 -53.11 2.61 14.38
N PRO A 111 -54.13 2.30 13.56
CA PRO A 111 -55.13 3.30 13.19
C PRO A 111 -55.82 3.84 14.45
N ILE A 112 -55.95 5.16 14.51
CA ILE A 112 -56.75 5.85 15.53
C ILE A 112 -58.20 5.43 15.30
N ALA A 113 -58.75 4.63 16.22
CA ALA A 113 -60.18 4.36 16.25
C ALA A 113 -60.90 5.61 16.76
N ALA A 114 -61.87 6.09 15.95
CA ALA A 114 -62.83 7.13 16.30
C ALA A 114 -63.95 6.58 17.19
#